data_AF-A0A4Z2ECT5-F1
#
_entry.id   AF-A0A4Z2ECT5-F1
#
_cell.length_a   1.000
_cell.length_b   1.000
_cell.length_c   1.000
_cell.angle_alpha   90.00
_cell.angle_beta   90.00
_cell.angle_gamma   90.00
#
_symmetry.space_group_name_H-M   'P 1'
#
loop_
_entity.id
_entity.type
_entity.pdbx_description
1 polymer ?
#
loop_
_entity_poly.entity_id
_entity_poly.type
_entity_poly.pdbx_seq_one_letter_code
_entity_poly.pdbx_strand_id
1 'polypeptide(L)'
;MAPRKRTTKPRKNNPRTAKLEAFLEDFDSEVKTRVGQMKEKINQLLKDVDNSYNMALIKLPKAVRQTNWMEYFMSEKPKSPEVDNIKVS
;
A
#
# COMPACT_ATOMS: atom_id res chain seq x y z
N MET A 1 -22.37 64.35 29.17
CA MET A 1 -22.79 63.41 28.10
C MET A 1 -22.13 62.06 28.37
N ALA A 2 -22.89 60.97 28.48
CA ALA A 2 -22.33 59.64 28.73
C ALA A 2 -21.88 58.94 27.43
N PRO A 3 -20.79 58.16 27.41
CA PRO A 3 -20.31 57.51 26.19
C PRO A 3 -21.23 56.38 25.75
N ARG A 4 -21.65 56.39 24.48
CA ARG A 4 -22.49 55.34 23.89
C ARG A 4 -21.66 54.07 23.68
N LYS A 5 -21.99 52.98 24.39
CA LYS A 5 -21.42 51.64 24.16
C LYS A 5 -21.70 51.21 22.73
N ARG A 6 -20.63 50.99 21.96
CA ARG A 6 -20.68 50.50 20.58
C ARG A 6 -20.86 48.98 20.65
N THR A 7 -22.07 48.48 20.39
CA THR A 7 -22.35 47.05 20.31
C THR A 7 -21.72 46.48 19.04
N THR A 8 -20.57 45.81 19.17
CA THR A 8 -20.01 44.98 18.11
C THR A 8 -20.90 43.73 17.98
N LYS A 9 -21.60 43.60 16.85
CA LYS A 9 -22.35 42.37 16.54
C LYS A 9 -21.35 41.20 16.50
N PRO A 10 -21.54 40.12 17.27
CA PRO A 10 -20.69 38.94 17.14
C PRO A 10 -20.80 38.41 15.70
N ARG A 11 -19.65 38.09 15.09
CA ARG A 11 -19.62 37.37 13.81
C ARG A 11 -20.44 36.09 13.99
N LYS A 12 -21.57 35.98 13.30
CA LYS A 12 -22.36 34.75 13.28
C LYS A 12 -21.52 33.68 12.59
N ASN A 13 -21.04 32.69 13.33
CA ASN A 13 -20.48 31.47 12.75
C ASN A 13 -21.56 30.86 11.85
N ASN A 14 -21.31 30.84 10.54
CA ASN A 14 -22.24 30.27 9.58
C ASN A 14 -22.23 28.74 9.78
N PRO A 15 -23.35 28.10 10.15
CA PRO A 15 -23.40 26.65 10.37
C PRO A 15 -22.96 25.85 9.14
N ARG A 16 -23.13 26.40 7.93
CA ARG A 16 -22.64 25.79 6.70
C ARG A 16 -21.12 25.75 6.62
N THR A 17 -20.45 26.80 7.10
CA THR A 17 -18.98 26.87 7.13
C THR A 17 -18.42 25.92 8.17
N ALA A 18 -18.99 25.88 9.38
CA ALA A 18 -18.57 24.95 10.43
C ALA A 18 -18.72 23.47 10.01
N LYS A 19 -19.81 23.14 9.32
CA LYS A 19 -20.01 21.78 8.78
C LYS A 19 -18.98 21.41 7.71
N LEU A 20 -18.59 22.37 6.86
CA LEU A 20 -17.58 22.15 5.84
C LEU A 20 -16.19 21.95 6.46
N GLU A 21 -15.83 22.76 7.45
CA GLU A 21 -14.56 22.63 8.18
C GLU A 21 -14.45 21.25 8.83
N ALA A 22 -15.47 20.80 9.58
CA ALA A 22 -15.47 19.47 10.19
C ALA A 22 -15.34 18.35 9.14
N PHE A 23 -16.02 18.47 8.00
CA PHE A 23 -15.90 17.49 6.92
C PHE A 23 -14.48 17.42 6.35
N LEU A 24 -13.82 18.56 6.14
CA LEU A 24 -12.46 18.62 5.63
C LEU A 24 -11.46 18.05 6.63
N GLU A 25 -11.65 18.32 7.92
CA GLU A 25 -10.82 17.74 8.99
C GLU A 25 -10.91 16.20 9.01
N ASP A 26 -12.13 15.64 8.95
CA ASP A 26 -12.35 14.20 8.90
C ASP A 26 -11.74 13.59 7.62
N PHE A 27 -11.91 14.27 6.48
CA PHE A 27 -11.35 13.83 5.20
C PHE A 27 -9.83 13.79 5.22
N ASP A 28 -9.17 14.86 5.67
CA ASP A 28 -7.71 14.94 5.75
C ASP A 28 -7.14 13.87 6.70
N SER A 29 -7.83 13.62 7.83
CA SER A 29 -7.49 12.55 8.77
C SER A 29 -7.54 11.16 8.12
N GLU A 30 -8.61 10.87 7.37
CA GLU A 30 -8.77 9.59 6.66
C GLU A 30 -7.72 9.42 5.54
N VAL A 31 -7.45 10.48 4.77
CA VAL A 31 -6.40 10.47 3.74
C VAL A 31 -5.04 10.18 4.36
N LYS A 32 -4.70 10.83 5.48
CA LYS A 32 -3.45 10.59 6.20
C LYS A 32 -3.34 9.14 6.69
N THR A 33 -4.43 8.60 7.25
CA THR A 33 -4.52 7.20 7.67
C THR A 33 -4.26 6.24 6.51
N ARG A 34 -4.97 6.42 5.38
CA ARG A 34 -4.80 5.57 4.20
C ARG A 34 -3.40 5.62 3.62
N VAL A 35 -2.80 6.81 3.54
CA VAL A 35 -1.42 6.97 3.08
C VAL A 35 -0.45 6.24 4.01
N GLY A 36 -0.65 6.33 5.33
CA GLY A 36 0.12 5.57 6.31
C GLY A 36 0.04 4.06 6.08
N GLN A 37 -1.18 3.52 5.97
CA GLN A 37 -1.42 2.10 5.72
C GLN A 37 -0.82 1.62 4.39
N MET A 38 -0.89 2.41 3.32
CA MET A 38 -0.28 2.05 2.03
C MET A 38 1.24 1.98 2.12
N LYS A 39 1.88 2.91 2.83
CA LYS A 39 3.34 2.88 3.06
C LYS A 39 3.75 1.65 3.86
N GLU A 40 2.99 1.30 4.90
CA GLU A 40 3.23 0.09 5.69
C GLU A 40 3.10 -1.18 4.83
N LYS A 41 2.06 -1.27 4.00
CA LYS A 41 1.88 -2.39 3.05
C LYS A 41 3.05 -2.54 2.08
N ILE A 42 3.55 -1.43 1.53
CA ILE A 42 4.73 -1.46 0.66
C ILE A 42 5.96 -1.96 1.42
N ASN A 43 6.21 -1.46 2.62
CA ASN A 43 7.33 -1.91 3.45
C ASN A 43 7.23 -3.39 3.79
N GLN A 44 6.02 -3.89 4.07
CA GLN A 44 5.81 -5.31 4.34
C GLN A 44 6.05 -6.15 3.09
N LEU A 45 5.52 -5.73 1.93
CA LEU A 45 5.74 -6.43 0.66
C LEU A 45 7.24 -6.54 0.32
N LEU A 46 8.00 -5.46 0.51
CA LEU A 46 9.45 -5.48 0.26
C LEU A 46 10.18 -6.46 1.19
N LYS A 47 9.81 -6.52 2.47
CA LYS A 47 10.35 -7.51 3.41
C LYS A 47 9.98 -8.93 3.02
N ASP A 48 8.74 -9.17 2.61
CA ASP A 48 8.28 -10.50 2.23
C ASP A 48 9.01 -11.00 0.97
N VAL A 49 9.25 -10.12 0.00
CA VAL A 49 10.06 -10.43 -1.19
C VAL A 49 11.48 -10.78 -0.79
N ASP A 50 12.16 -9.93 -0.02
CA ASP A 50 13.53 -10.20 0.45
C ASP A 50 13.63 -11.54 1.20
N ASN A 51 12.71 -11.77 2.15
CA ASN A 51 12.63 -13.02 2.89
C ASN A 51 12.39 -14.22 1.98
N SER A 52 11.54 -14.09 0.95
CA SER A 52 11.26 -15.18 0.01
C SER A 52 12.50 -15.61 -0.78
N TYR A 53 13.29 -14.65 -1.26
CA TYR A 53 14.56 -14.91 -1.95
C TYR A 53 15.61 -15.49 -1.00
N ASN A 54 15.75 -14.91 0.20
CA ASN A 54 16.65 -15.43 1.23
C ASN A 54 16.33 -16.89 1.58
N MET A 55 15.05 -17.22 1.75
CA MET A 55 14.62 -18.59 2.02
C MET A 55 14.87 -19.53 0.84
N ALA A 56 14.62 -19.11 -0.40
CA ALA A 56 14.92 -19.90 -1.58
C ALA A 56 16.42 -20.20 -1.69
N LEU A 57 17.27 -19.21 -1.43
CA LEU A 57 18.73 -19.37 -1.41
C LEU A 57 19.21 -20.28 -0.28
N ILE A 58 18.66 -20.17 0.94
CA ILE A 58 19.02 -21.03 2.07
C ILE A 58 18.68 -22.49 1.78
N LYS A 59 17.53 -22.74 1.14
CA LYS A 59 17.08 -24.08 0.77
C LYS A 59 17.91 -24.70 -0.36
N LEU A 60 18.57 -23.88 -1.19
CA LEU A 60 19.35 -24.35 -2.31
C LEU A 60 20.73 -24.89 -1.86
N PRO A 61 21.13 -26.11 -2.27
CA PRO A 61 22.44 -26.65 -1.91
C PRO A 61 23.58 -25.73 -2.35
N LYS A 62 24.67 -25.69 -1.58
CA LYS A 62 25.83 -24.83 -1.88
C LYS A 62 26.39 -25.07 -3.27
N ALA A 63 26.52 -26.33 -3.69
CA ALA A 63 27.02 -26.68 -5.01
C ALA A 63 26.16 -26.08 -6.12
N VAL A 64 24.83 -26.14 -5.97
CA VAL A 64 23.86 -25.57 -6.92
C VAL A 64 23.97 -24.05 -6.95
N ARG A 65 24.07 -23.38 -5.78
CA ARG A 65 24.29 -21.92 -5.72
C ARG A 65 25.58 -21.44 -6.41
N GLN A 66 26.57 -22.32 -6.56
CA GLN A 66 27.84 -22.02 -7.20
C GLN A 66 27.84 -22.32 -8.71
N THR A 67 26.81 -22.98 -9.23
CA THR A 67 26.66 -23.22 -10.68
C THR A 67 26.37 -21.93 -11.44
N ASN A 68 26.71 -21.92 -12.74
CA ASN A 68 26.29 -20.81 -13.60
C ASN A 68 24.76 -20.78 -13.64
N TRP A 69 24.18 -19.62 -13.31
CA TRP A 69 22.73 -19.48 -13.22
C TRP A 69 22.00 -19.83 -14.53
N MET A 70 22.59 -19.53 -15.69
CA MET A 70 22.00 -19.89 -16.98
C MET A 70 21.96 -21.40 -17.18
N GLU A 71 23.03 -22.12 -16.80
CA GLU A 71 23.08 -23.58 -16.90
C GLU A 71 22.05 -24.23 -15.97
N TYR A 72 21.90 -23.68 -14.75
CA TYR A 72 20.89 -24.12 -13.79
C TYR A 72 19.48 -24.03 -14.37
N PHE A 73 19.10 -22.86 -14.91
CA PHE A 73 17.76 -22.66 -15.49
C PHE A 73 17.53 -23.38 -16.82
N MET A 74 18.56 -23.65 -17.61
CA MET A 74 18.43 -24.42 -18.85
C MET A 74 18.24 -25.93 -18.59
N SER A 75 18.71 -26.42 -17.44
CA SER A 75 18.52 -27.81 -17.01
C SER A 75 17.10 -28.08 -16.48
N GLU A 76 16.48 -27.08 -15.86
CA GLU A 76 15.07 -27.10 -15.44
C GLU A 76 14.18 -26.76 -16.65
N LYS A 77 13.90 -27.75 -17.52
CA LYS A 77 12.88 -27.55 -18.57
C LYS A 77 11.57 -27.08 -17.92
N PRO A 78 10.95 -25.99 -18.41
CA PRO A 78 9.63 -25.59 -17.95
C PRO A 78 8.68 -26.77 -18.17
N LYS A 79 7.98 -27.22 -17.13
CA LYS A 79 6.80 -28.07 -17.32
C LYS A 79 5.78 -27.18 -18.02
N SER A 80 5.64 -27.35 -19.34
CA SER A 80 4.52 -26.80 -20.09
C SER A 80 3.24 -27.16 -19.33
N PRO A 81 2.32 -26.21 -19.06
CA PRO A 81 1.01 -26.60 -18.56
C PRO A 81 0.38 -27.53 -19.60
N GLU A 82 0.12 -28.78 -19.21
CA GLU A 82 -0.73 -29.69 -19.98
C GLU A 82 -2.13 -29.07 -20.02
N VAL A 83 -2.44 -28.37 -21.11
CA VAL A 83 -3.80 -27.91 -21.35
C VAL A 83 -4.58 -29.13 -21.85
N ASP A 84 -5.33 -29.75 -20.95
CA ASP A 84 -6.30 -30.79 -21.30
C ASP A 84 -7.30 -30.20 -22.29
N ASN A 85 -7.16 -30.58 -23.56
CA ASN A 85 -8.12 -30.25 -24.60
C ASN A 85 -9.39 -31.06 -24.36
N ILE A 86 -10.27 -30.59 -23.47
CA ILE A 86 -11.62 -31.13 -23.33
C ILE A 86 -12.39 -30.76 -24.61
N LYS A 87 -12.41 -31.68 -25.58
CA LYS A 87 -13.38 -31.67 -26.68
C LYS A 87 -14.76 -31.88 -26.06
N VAL A 88 -15.50 -30.79 -25.87
CA VAL A 88 -16.95 -30.87 -25.67
C VAL A 88 -17.55 -31.16 -27.05
N SER A 89 -18.06 -32.39 -27.21
CA SER A 89 -18.90 -32.79 -28.35
C SER A 89 -20.35 -32.39 -28.10
#